data_AF-A0A1A9CU80-F1
#
_entry.id   AF-A0A1A9CU80-F1
#
_cell.length_a   1.000
_cell.length_b   1.000
_cell.length_c   1.000
_cell.angle_alpha   90.00
_cell.angle_beta   90.00
_cell.angle_gamma   90.00
#
_symmetry.space_group_name_H-M   'P 1'
#
loop_
_entity.id
_entity.type
_entity.pdbx_description
1 polymer ?
#
loop_
_entity_poly.entity_id
_entity_poly.type
_entity_poly.pdbx_seq_one_letter_code
_entity_poly.pdbx_strand_id
1 'polypeptide(L)'
;MTSRTQILAAARRLIDQNGWEKLTIRRLAGEIGIGATTLYHHVRDKEDLLFLLIHEYAEQIPHPDLPPEPRDRIVAAATAVHDALAAWPWAAEVLTTDGFLARLGDSALWLVETMVAGAIDHGCTPEQAVHIYRNIWYYTVGEILVRAHSARERAEDESPDVDAFTADHGGSRLPRMTALADQWPGLAWQDTYPQGLRAFVDGLLAQATSTAPLSDAAPGGGPRVAGSTAG
;
A
#
# COMPACT_ATOMS: atom_id res chain seq x y z
N MET A 1 -17.20 31.75 10.58
CA MET A 1 -17.21 30.29 10.79
C MET A 1 -16.14 29.71 9.89
N THR A 2 -15.08 29.16 10.46
CA THR A 2 -14.09 28.42 9.68
C THR A 2 -14.68 27.05 9.38
N SER A 3 -14.88 26.71 8.11
CA SER A 3 -15.38 25.38 7.75
C SER A 3 -14.24 24.36 7.78
N ARG A 4 -14.56 23.08 8.04
CA ARG A 4 -13.59 21.97 7.97
C ARG A 4 -12.81 21.98 6.65
N THR A 5 -13.51 22.28 5.55
CA THR A 5 -12.94 22.44 4.20
C THR A 5 -11.87 23.53 4.14
N GLN A 6 -12.06 24.68 4.79
CA GLN A 6 -11.04 25.74 4.81
C GLN A 6 -9.78 25.31 5.58
N ILE A 7 -9.95 24.56 6.67
CA ILE A 7 -8.83 24.01 7.46
C ILE A 7 -8.03 23.02 6.61
N LEU A 8 -8.70 22.07 5.96
CA LEU A 8 -8.04 21.06 5.12
C LEU A 8 -7.35 21.69 3.90
N ALA A 9 -8.01 22.64 3.22
CA ALA A 9 -7.41 23.36 2.09
C ALA A 9 -6.16 24.16 2.48
N ALA A 10 -6.15 24.80 3.66
CA ALA A 10 -4.97 25.51 4.15
C ALA A 10 -3.85 24.56 4.58
N ALA A 11 -4.19 23.47 5.26
CA ALA A 11 -3.21 22.45 5.64
C ALA A 11 -2.52 21.86 4.40
N ARG A 12 -3.28 21.58 3.34
CA ARG A 12 -2.77 21.11 2.05
C ARG A 12 -1.76 22.06 1.43
N ARG A 13 -2.10 23.34 1.32
CA ARG A 13 -1.17 24.37 0.82
C ARG A 13 0.12 24.42 1.63
N LEU A 14 0.04 24.28 2.95
CA LEU A 14 1.22 24.27 3.82
C LEU A 14 2.10 23.04 3.59
N ILE A 15 1.50 21.87 3.38
CA ILE A 15 2.20 20.62 3.02
C ILE A 15 2.89 20.78 1.68
N ASP A 16 2.17 21.23 0.64
CA ASP A 16 2.70 21.39 -0.71
C ASP A 16 3.90 22.35 -0.76
N GLN A 17 3.91 23.37 0.09
CA GLN A 17 4.98 24.37 0.14
C GLN A 17 6.18 23.96 1.01
N ASN A 18 5.98 23.16 2.05
CA ASN A 18 6.97 23.02 3.13
C ASN A 18 7.29 21.58 3.55
N GLY A 19 6.55 20.60 3.04
CA GLY A 19 6.54 19.25 3.57
C GLY A 19 5.57 19.11 4.76
N TRP A 20 5.04 17.90 4.92
CA TRP A 20 4.08 17.56 5.97
C TRP A 20 4.71 17.56 7.37
N GLU A 21 6.02 17.37 7.46
CA GLU A 21 6.82 17.39 8.68
C GLU A 21 6.77 18.77 9.33
N LYS A 22 6.80 19.83 8.51
CA LYS A 22 6.77 21.24 8.96
C LYS A 22 5.36 21.75 9.28
N LEU A 23 4.31 20.94 9.05
CA LEU A 23 2.94 21.27 9.44
C LEU A 23 2.80 21.23 10.96
N THR A 24 2.32 22.32 11.55
CA THR A 24 1.95 22.40 12.97
C THR A 24 0.58 23.06 13.12
N ILE A 25 -0.16 22.69 14.17
CA ILE A 25 -1.47 23.29 14.49
C ILE A 25 -1.35 24.81 14.62
N ARG A 26 -0.28 25.31 15.25
CA ARG A 26 -0.05 26.75 15.41
C ARG A 26 0.19 27.46 14.08
N ARG A 27 1.00 26.88 13.18
CA ARG A 27 1.24 27.44 11.85
C ARG A 27 -0.06 27.48 11.03
N LEU A 28 -0.83 26.41 11.07
CA LEU A 28 -2.12 26.33 10.40
C LEU A 28 -3.13 27.35 10.94
N ALA A 29 -3.21 27.50 12.27
CA ALA A 29 -4.07 28.50 12.90
C ALA A 29 -3.70 29.93 12.47
N GLY A 30 -2.40 30.23 12.41
CA GLY A 30 -1.90 31.50 11.89
C GLY A 30 -2.23 31.75 10.42
N GLU A 31 -2.06 30.73 9.57
CA GLU A 31 -2.37 30.78 8.13
C GLU A 31 -3.84 31.13 7.86
N ILE A 32 -4.77 30.57 8.65
CA ILE A 32 -6.22 30.81 8.48
C ILE A 32 -6.77 31.93 9.39
N GLY A 33 -5.91 32.60 10.17
CA GLY A 33 -6.27 33.73 11.01
C GLY A 33 -7.16 33.39 12.21
N ILE A 34 -7.07 32.17 12.77
CA ILE A 34 -7.82 31.77 13.97
C ILE A 34 -6.90 31.45 15.16
N GLY A 35 -7.46 31.41 16.36
CA GLY A 35 -6.74 30.94 17.54
C GLY A 35 -6.52 29.43 17.51
N ALA A 36 -5.39 28.96 18.05
CA ALA A 36 -5.08 27.53 18.15
C ALA A 36 -6.17 26.75 18.90
N THR A 37 -6.76 27.34 19.96
CA THR A 37 -7.88 26.74 20.69
C THR A 37 -9.09 26.48 19.79
N THR A 38 -9.42 27.41 18.89
CA THR A 38 -10.48 27.22 17.90
C THR A 38 -10.17 26.06 16.96
N LEU A 39 -8.92 25.94 16.52
CA LEU A 39 -8.51 24.84 15.65
C LEU A 39 -8.57 23.48 16.36
N TYR A 40 -8.24 23.42 17.65
CA TYR A 40 -8.35 22.18 18.45
C TYR A 40 -9.79 21.69 18.62
N HIS A 41 -10.81 22.54 18.42
CA HIS A 41 -12.20 22.10 18.36
C HIS A 41 -12.54 21.35 17.07
N HIS A 42 -11.72 21.49 16.03
CA HIS A 42 -11.91 20.83 14.73
C HIS A 42 -11.01 19.62 14.53
N VAL A 43 -9.79 19.63 15.08
CA VAL A 43 -8.80 18.56 14.97
C VAL A 43 -8.11 18.34 16.31
N ARG A 44 -7.90 17.08 16.70
CA ARG A 44 -7.33 16.77 18.01
C ARG A 44 -5.84 17.11 18.10
N ASP A 45 -5.10 16.78 17.05
CA ASP A 45 -3.66 16.95 16.94
C ASP A 45 -3.22 16.95 15.46
N LYS A 46 -1.91 16.99 15.23
CA LYS A 46 -1.32 16.97 13.87
C LYS A 46 -1.66 15.67 13.14
N GLU A 47 -1.63 14.54 13.84
CA GLU A 47 -1.88 13.22 13.26
C GLU A 47 -3.33 13.09 12.79
N ASP A 48 -4.27 13.50 13.64
CA ASP A 48 -5.70 13.58 13.30
C ASP A 48 -5.93 14.44 12.05
N LEU A 49 -5.31 15.61 11.98
CA LEU A 49 -5.37 16.47 10.80
C LEU A 49 -4.81 15.79 9.53
N LEU A 50 -3.69 15.09 9.62
CA LEU A 50 -3.12 14.35 8.48
C LEU A 50 -4.06 13.22 8.03
N PHE A 51 -4.64 12.46 8.96
CA PHE A 51 -5.61 11.43 8.61
C PHE A 51 -6.87 12.01 7.95
N LEU A 52 -7.35 13.17 8.39
CA LEU A 52 -8.50 13.82 7.74
C LEU A 52 -8.18 14.24 6.31
N LEU A 53 -6.96 14.71 6.05
CA LEU A 53 -6.51 15.00 4.68
C LEU A 53 -6.47 13.73 3.85
N ILE A 54 -5.85 12.66 4.36
CA ILE A 54 -5.75 11.38 3.64
C ILE A 54 -7.13 10.76 3.39
N HIS A 55 -8.06 10.90 4.33
CA HIS A 55 -9.44 10.46 4.17
C HIS A 55 -10.16 11.24 3.06
N GLU A 56 -10.11 12.57 3.05
CA GLU A 56 -10.67 13.42 1.97
C GLU A 56 -10.10 13.05 0.60
N TYR A 57 -8.83 12.65 0.59
CA TYR A 57 -8.11 12.16 -0.57
C TYR A 57 -8.56 10.75 -1.01
N ALA A 58 -8.76 9.84 -0.06
CA ALA A 58 -9.25 8.49 -0.31
C ALA A 58 -10.68 8.50 -0.89
N GLU A 59 -11.53 9.45 -0.47
CA GLU A 59 -12.88 9.65 -1.02
C GLU A 59 -12.87 10.08 -2.49
N GLN A 60 -11.76 10.62 -2.99
CA GLN A 60 -11.60 11.02 -4.39
C GLN A 60 -11.06 9.89 -5.28
N ILE A 61 -10.65 8.77 -4.68
CA ILE A 61 -10.16 7.61 -5.44
C ILE A 61 -11.33 7.07 -6.26
N PRO A 62 -11.24 7.06 -7.61
CA PRO A 62 -12.29 6.49 -8.43
C PRO A 62 -12.47 5.02 -8.08
N HIS A 63 -13.72 4.56 -7.97
CA HIS A 63 -14.02 3.13 -7.94
C HIS A 63 -14.02 2.65 -9.40
N PRO A 64 -12.98 1.92 -9.85
CA PRO A 64 -12.93 1.48 -11.24
C PRO A 64 -14.02 0.43 -11.49
N ASP A 65 -14.48 0.35 -12.74
CA ASP A 65 -15.23 -0.81 -13.20
C ASP A 65 -14.35 -2.05 -13.07
N LEU A 66 -14.78 -2.98 -12.22
CA LEU A 66 -13.98 -4.15 -11.87
C LEU A 66 -14.10 -5.22 -12.97
N PRO A 67 -12.96 -5.77 -13.45
CA PRO A 67 -12.98 -6.92 -14.35
C PRO A 67 -13.71 -8.13 -13.75
N PRO A 68 -14.26 -9.06 -14.57
CA PRO A 68 -14.91 -10.26 -14.03
C PRO A 68 -13.89 -11.22 -13.38
N GLU A 69 -12.69 -11.30 -13.96
CA GLU A 69 -11.64 -12.22 -13.52
C GLU A 69 -11.13 -11.82 -12.11
N PRO A 70 -11.21 -12.73 -11.11
CA PRO A 70 -10.87 -12.40 -9.72
C PRO A 70 -9.46 -11.83 -9.54
N ARG A 71 -8.49 -12.41 -10.25
CA ARG A 71 -7.10 -11.97 -10.25
C ARG A 71 -6.95 -10.53 -10.77
N ASP A 72 -7.68 -10.18 -11.83
CA ASP A 72 -7.60 -8.84 -12.43
C ASP A 72 -8.34 -7.79 -11.59
N ARG A 73 -9.36 -8.18 -10.81
CA ARG A 73 -9.97 -7.30 -9.79
C ARG A 73 -8.97 -6.88 -8.73
N ILE A 74 -8.17 -7.83 -8.22
CA ILE A 74 -7.12 -7.54 -7.24
C ILE A 74 -6.12 -6.53 -7.83
N VAL A 75 -5.65 -6.77 -9.05
CA VAL A 75 -4.70 -5.87 -9.72
C VAL A 75 -5.30 -4.50 -9.97
N ALA A 76 -6.56 -4.41 -10.41
CA ALA A 76 -7.23 -3.13 -10.64
C ALA A 76 -7.37 -2.32 -9.35
N ALA A 77 -7.80 -2.95 -8.25
CA ALA A 77 -7.93 -2.30 -6.95
C ALA A 77 -6.57 -1.84 -6.40
N ALA A 78 -5.55 -2.70 -6.46
CA ALA A 78 -4.20 -2.34 -6.02
C ALA A 78 -3.58 -1.22 -6.86
N THR A 79 -3.84 -1.21 -8.17
CA THR A 79 -3.41 -0.12 -9.07
C THR A 79 -4.08 1.20 -8.69
N ALA A 80 -5.38 1.20 -8.39
CA ALA A 80 -6.10 2.40 -7.97
C ALA A 80 -5.55 2.96 -6.64
N VAL A 81 -5.22 2.10 -5.67
CA VAL A 81 -4.55 2.50 -4.42
C VAL A 81 -3.18 3.11 -4.71
N HIS A 82 -2.39 2.45 -5.55
CA HIS A 82 -1.06 2.93 -5.92
C HIS A 82 -1.12 4.30 -6.58
N ASP A 83 -1.92 4.47 -7.62
CA ASP A 83 -1.98 5.72 -8.39
C ASP A 83 -2.43 6.90 -7.51
N ALA A 84 -3.34 6.65 -6.57
CA ALA A 84 -3.75 7.63 -5.58
C ALA A 84 -2.61 8.01 -4.61
N LEU A 85 -1.88 7.02 -4.07
CA LEU A 85 -0.79 7.26 -3.13
C LEU A 85 0.46 7.82 -3.80
N ALA A 86 0.74 7.46 -5.05
CA ALA A 86 1.85 8.00 -5.84
C ALA A 86 1.67 9.51 -6.11
N ALA A 87 0.42 9.99 -6.19
CA ALA A 87 0.13 11.42 -6.27
C ALA A 87 0.45 12.16 -4.95
N TRP A 88 0.40 11.48 -3.80
CA TRP A 88 0.66 12.06 -2.47
C TRP A 88 1.62 11.18 -1.64
N PRO A 89 2.92 11.11 -1.99
CA PRO A 89 3.84 10.16 -1.35
C PRO A 89 3.99 10.34 0.16
N TRP A 90 3.79 11.57 0.67
CA TRP A 90 3.78 11.85 2.11
C TRP A 90 2.66 11.08 2.85
N ALA A 91 1.54 10.77 2.18
CA ALA A 91 0.49 9.98 2.78
C ALA A 91 0.98 8.56 3.05
N ALA A 92 1.80 7.98 2.15
CA ALA A 92 2.39 6.67 2.36
C ALA A 92 3.29 6.63 3.61
N GLU A 93 4.01 7.72 3.93
CA GLU A 93 4.81 7.85 5.16
C GLU A 93 3.94 7.92 6.42
N VAL A 94 2.76 8.52 6.33
CA VAL A 94 1.82 8.64 7.46
C VAL A 94 1.05 7.32 7.70
N LEU A 95 0.80 6.54 6.65
CA LEU A 95 0.02 5.30 6.68
C LEU A 95 0.81 4.06 7.13
N THR A 96 1.99 4.22 7.73
CA THR A 96 2.84 3.10 8.17
C THR A 96 2.45 2.51 9.53
N THR A 97 1.30 2.87 10.09
CA THR A 97 0.82 2.39 11.41
C THR A 97 -0.34 1.41 11.30
N ASP A 98 -0.38 0.42 12.19
CA ASP A 98 -1.47 -0.55 12.24
C ASP A 98 -2.82 0.14 12.55
N GLY A 99 -3.89 -0.32 11.89
CA GLY A 99 -5.25 0.20 12.09
C GLY A 99 -5.62 1.43 11.25
N PHE A 100 -4.73 1.90 10.37
CA PHE A 100 -4.99 3.06 9.51
C PHE A 100 -6.27 2.91 8.66
N LEU A 101 -6.59 1.69 8.19
CA LEU A 101 -7.77 1.43 7.36
C LEU A 101 -9.07 1.91 7.98
N ALA A 102 -9.24 1.68 9.29
CA ALA A 102 -10.43 2.10 10.02
C ALA A 102 -10.57 3.62 10.11
N ARG A 103 -9.47 4.37 9.90
CA ARG A 103 -9.44 5.83 9.90
C ARG A 103 -9.67 6.45 8.53
N LEU A 104 -9.54 5.68 7.45
CA LEU A 104 -9.67 6.17 6.07
C LEU A 104 -11.09 6.05 5.49
N GLY A 105 -12.03 5.44 6.22
CA GLY A 105 -13.44 5.38 5.84
C GLY A 105 -13.76 4.38 4.71
N ASP A 106 -14.97 4.50 4.18
CA ASP A 106 -15.59 3.47 3.33
C ASP A 106 -14.84 3.23 2.01
N SER A 107 -14.29 4.26 1.37
CA SER A 107 -13.54 4.11 0.10
C SER A 107 -12.30 3.23 0.24
N ALA A 108 -11.55 3.41 1.33
CA ALA A 108 -10.38 2.57 1.61
C ALA A 108 -10.78 1.14 1.94
N LEU A 109 -11.85 0.96 2.74
CA LEU A 109 -12.40 -0.35 3.04
C LEU A 109 -12.91 -1.07 1.80
N TRP A 110 -13.50 -0.36 0.84
CA TRP A 110 -13.97 -0.93 -0.42
C TRP A 110 -12.83 -1.52 -1.27
N LEU A 111 -11.66 -0.87 -1.30
CA LEU A 111 -10.48 -1.38 -2.00
C LEU A 111 -9.95 -2.66 -1.35
N VAL A 112 -9.91 -2.70 -0.01
CA VAL A 112 -9.53 -3.89 0.75
C VAL A 112 -10.52 -5.03 0.51
N GLU A 113 -11.82 -4.73 0.61
CA GLU A 113 -12.90 -5.69 0.34
C GLU A 113 -12.78 -6.27 -1.06
N THR A 114 -12.50 -5.43 -2.07
CA THR A 114 -12.33 -5.87 -3.45
C THR A 114 -11.17 -6.84 -3.62
N MET A 115 -10.03 -6.57 -2.99
CA MET A 115 -8.86 -7.47 -3.04
C MET A 115 -9.11 -8.78 -2.30
N VAL A 116 -9.74 -8.71 -1.13
CA VAL A 116 -10.08 -9.90 -0.31
C VAL A 116 -11.10 -10.77 -1.04
N ALA A 117 -12.18 -10.17 -1.56
CA ALA A 117 -13.19 -10.88 -2.33
C ALA A 117 -12.61 -11.51 -3.60
N GLY A 118 -11.76 -10.78 -4.34
CA GLY A 118 -11.05 -11.31 -5.50
C GLY A 118 -10.18 -12.53 -5.15
N ALA A 119 -9.50 -12.53 -4.00
CA ALA A 119 -8.70 -13.67 -3.57
C ALA A 119 -9.58 -14.88 -3.17
N ILE A 120 -10.69 -14.65 -2.48
CA ILE A 120 -11.65 -15.70 -2.10
C ILE A 120 -12.31 -16.31 -3.35
N ASP A 121 -12.74 -15.49 -4.30
CA ASP A 121 -13.32 -15.94 -5.57
C ASP A 121 -12.31 -16.69 -6.44
N HIS A 122 -11.01 -16.46 -6.24
CA HIS A 122 -9.92 -17.22 -6.85
C HIS A 122 -9.65 -18.58 -6.15
N GLY A 123 -10.34 -18.87 -5.05
CA GLY A 123 -10.24 -20.12 -4.29
C GLY A 123 -9.34 -20.07 -3.05
N CYS A 124 -8.95 -18.88 -2.58
CA CYS A 124 -8.18 -18.74 -1.33
C CYS A 124 -9.08 -18.85 -0.10
N THR A 125 -8.52 -19.28 1.04
CA THR A 125 -9.19 -19.15 2.34
C THR A 125 -9.23 -17.68 2.80
N PRO A 126 -10.11 -17.30 3.74
CA PRO A 126 -10.14 -15.94 4.29
C PRO A 126 -8.79 -15.49 4.87
N GLU A 127 -8.07 -16.38 5.55
CA GLU A 127 -6.74 -16.08 6.11
C GLU A 127 -5.72 -15.79 5.01
N GLN A 128 -5.75 -16.59 3.94
CA GLN A 128 -4.89 -16.37 2.77
C GLN A 128 -5.22 -15.06 2.06
N ALA A 129 -6.50 -14.73 1.91
CA ALA A 129 -6.95 -13.47 1.31
C ALA A 129 -6.44 -12.24 2.07
N VAL A 130 -6.49 -12.26 3.41
CA VAL A 130 -5.93 -11.18 4.24
C VAL A 130 -4.41 -11.07 4.06
N HIS A 131 -3.69 -12.19 3.99
CA HIS A 131 -2.23 -12.16 3.74
C HIS A 131 -1.89 -11.62 2.36
N ILE A 132 -2.66 -11.99 1.32
CA ILE A 132 -2.50 -11.48 -0.03
C ILE A 132 -2.65 -9.96 -0.04
N TYR A 133 -3.75 -9.44 0.53
CA TYR A 133 -3.96 -8.00 0.66
C TYR A 133 -2.78 -7.31 1.38
N ARG A 134 -2.36 -7.83 2.54
CA ARG A 134 -1.27 -7.22 3.32
C ARG A 134 0.06 -7.20 2.55
N ASN A 135 0.37 -8.28 1.83
CA ASN A 135 1.57 -8.33 1.01
C ASN A 135 1.53 -7.31 -0.13
N ILE A 136 0.40 -7.19 -0.82
CA ILE A 136 0.20 -6.18 -1.87
C ILE A 136 0.33 -4.77 -1.31
N TRP A 137 -0.23 -4.51 -0.13
CA TRP A 137 -0.08 -3.24 0.57
C TRP A 137 1.39 -2.92 0.87
N TYR A 138 2.13 -3.85 1.45
CA TYR A 138 3.55 -3.65 1.76
C TYR A 138 4.42 -3.45 0.53
N TYR A 139 4.16 -4.22 -0.53
CA TYR A 139 4.82 -4.02 -1.81
C TYR A 139 4.56 -2.60 -2.35
N THR A 140 3.30 -2.18 -2.38
CA THR A 140 2.87 -0.89 -2.92
C THR A 140 3.45 0.29 -2.14
N VAL A 141 3.29 0.29 -0.81
CA VAL A 141 3.80 1.37 0.04
C VAL A 141 5.33 1.41 0.01
N GLY A 142 6.00 0.26 0.08
CA GLY A 142 7.46 0.21 0.02
C GLY A 142 8.01 0.78 -1.29
N GLU A 143 7.36 0.46 -2.41
CA GLU A 143 7.73 0.96 -3.74
C GLU A 143 7.59 2.49 -3.83
N ILE A 144 6.43 3.02 -3.42
CA ILE A 144 6.14 4.47 -3.41
C ILE A 144 7.15 5.23 -2.55
N LEU A 145 7.43 4.72 -1.34
CA LEU A 145 8.37 5.36 -0.41
C LEU A 145 9.80 5.39 -0.98
N VAL A 146 10.27 4.28 -1.56
CA VAL A 146 11.60 4.23 -2.19
C VAL A 146 11.68 5.20 -3.37
N ARG A 147 10.66 5.25 -4.23
CA ARG A 147 10.63 6.19 -5.36
C ARG A 147 10.61 7.64 -4.92
N ALA A 148 9.78 7.98 -3.92
CA ALA A 148 9.67 9.33 -3.40
C ALA A 148 10.99 9.81 -2.77
N HIS A 149 11.64 8.96 -1.98
CA HIS A 149 12.94 9.24 -1.40
C HIS A 149 14.01 9.45 -2.48
N SER A 150 14.08 8.54 -3.45
CA SER A 150 15.03 8.63 -4.57
C SER A 150 14.78 9.88 -5.43
N ALA A 151 13.53 10.32 -5.57
CA ALA A 151 13.19 11.56 -6.27
C ALA A 151 13.65 12.81 -5.54
N ARG A 152 13.58 12.79 -4.19
CA ARG A 152 14.07 13.89 -3.35
C ARG A 152 15.59 13.98 -3.37
N GLU A 153 16.30 12.87 -3.17
CA GLU A 153 17.78 12.84 -3.24
C GLU A 153 18.30 13.34 -4.59
N ARG A 154 17.60 13.02 -5.70
CA ARG A 154 17.93 13.55 -7.03
C ARG A 154 17.71 15.06 -7.15
N ALA A 155 16.64 15.58 -6.57
CA ALA A 155 16.38 17.03 -6.58
C ALA A 155 17.43 17.80 -5.75
N GLU A 156 18.02 17.12 -4.77
CA GLU A 156 19.05 17.65 -3.86
C GLU A 156 20.49 17.40 -4.37
N ASP A 157 20.66 16.73 -5.54
CA ASP A 157 21.95 16.30 -6.12
C ASP A 157 22.81 15.42 -5.17
N GLU A 158 22.13 14.68 -4.28
CA GLU A 158 22.75 13.78 -3.28
C GLU A 158 22.75 12.32 -3.73
N SER A 159 22.42 12.06 -5.01
CA SER A 159 22.30 10.69 -5.51
C SER A 159 23.64 9.95 -5.42
N PRO A 160 23.68 8.75 -4.83
CA PRO A 160 24.92 7.98 -4.74
C PRO A 160 25.43 7.65 -6.15
N ASP A 161 26.69 7.99 -6.40
CA ASP A 161 27.38 7.69 -7.65
C ASP A 161 27.65 6.17 -7.72
N VAL A 162 26.76 5.45 -8.44
CA VAL A 162 26.85 4.00 -8.67
C VAL A 162 28.12 3.64 -9.44
N ASP A 163 28.61 4.54 -10.29
CA ASP A 163 29.85 4.36 -11.04
C ASP A 163 31.05 4.44 -10.08
N ALA A 164 31.06 5.41 -9.16
CA ALA A 164 32.06 5.46 -8.09
C ALA A 164 31.99 4.24 -7.15
N PHE A 165 30.79 3.78 -6.77
CA PHE A 165 30.63 2.61 -5.89
C PHE A 165 31.15 1.32 -6.53
N THR A 166 30.89 1.11 -7.81
CA THR A 166 31.34 -0.09 -8.55
C THR A 166 32.83 -0.02 -8.92
N ALA A 167 33.37 1.17 -9.16
CA ALA A 167 34.81 1.40 -9.37
C ALA A 167 35.62 1.12 -8.10
N ASP A 168 35.13 1.53 -6.93
CA ASP A 168 35.81 1.38 -5.63
C ASP A 168 35.87 -0.09 -5.16
N HIS A 169 34.91 -0.93 -5.56
CA HIS A 169 34.81 -2.33 -5.13
C HIS A 169 35.58 -3.34 -6.00
N GLY A 170 36.33 -2.89 -7.01
CA GLY A 170 37.16 -3.72 -7.88
C GLY A 170 36.34 -4.71 -8.73
N GLY A 171 36.33 -4.54 -10.05
CA GLY A 171 35.48 -5.32 -10.98
C GLY A 171 35.55 -6.85 -10.87
N SER A 172 36.53 -7.43 -10.18
CA SER A 172 36.59 -8.88 -9.90
C SER A 172 35.58 -9.35 -8.84
N ARG A 173 35.14 -8.47 -7.93
CA ARG A 173 34.23 -8.85 -6.83
C ARG A 173 32.75 -8.76 -7.23
N LEU A 174 32.42 -7.89 -8.19
CA LEU A 174 31.05 -7.61 -8.61
C LEU A 174 30.84 -7.74 -10.13
N PRO A 175 31.26 -8.84 -10.78
CA PRO A 175 31.33 -8.93 -12.23
C PRO A 175 29.98 -8.70 -12.95
N ARG A 176 28.87 -9.10 -12.34
CA ARG A 176 27.53 -8.88 -12.91
C ARG A 176 27.06 -7.42 -12.80
N MET A 177 27.39 -6.74 -11.71
CA MET A 177 27.05 -5.32 -11.54
C MET A 177 27.92 -4.46 -12.45
N THR A 178 29.22 -4.76 -12.55
CA THR A 178 30.12 -4.08 -13.48
C THR A 178 29.66 -4.23 -14.94
N ALA A 179 29.19 -5.41 -15.34
CA ALA A 179 28.65 -5.63 -16.70
C ALA A 179 27.36 -4.84 -17.00
N LEU A 180 26.66 -4.37 -15.97
CA LEU A 180 25.43 -3.59 -16.09
C LEU A 180 25.60 -2.13 -15.70
N ALA A 181 26.79 -1.68 -15.29
CA ALA A 181 27.00 -0.35 -14.71
C ALA A 181 26.42 0.77 -15.59
N ASP A 182 26.79 0.79 -16.88
CA ASP A 182 26.30 1.78 -17.85
C ASP A 182 24.77 1.75 -18.09
N GLN A 183 24.13 0.59 -17.85
CA GLN A 183 22.69 0.40 -18.07
C GLN A 183 21.86 0.56 -16.79
N TRP A 184 22.50 0.38 -15.64
CA TRP A 184 21.84 0.30 -14.33
C TRP A 184 21.02 1.54 -13.99
N PRO A 185 21.52 2.78 -14.19
CA PRO A 185 20.72 3.98 -13.94
C PRO A 185 19.43 3.98 -14.78
N GLY A 186 19.54 3.68 -16.07
CA GLY A 186 18.40 3.63 -16.98
C GLY A 186 17.38 2.55 -16.63
N LEU A 187 17.82 1.41 -16.09
CA LEU A 187 16.95 0.32 -15.65
C LEU A 187 16.31 0.62 -14.28
N ALA A 188 17.07 1.16 -13.33
CA ALA A 188 16.62 1.46 -11.99
C ALA A 188 15.53 2.55 -11.95
N TRP A 189 15.49 3.41 -12.96
CA TRP A 189 14.51 4.51 -13.05
C TRP A 189 13.20 4.13 -13.74
N GLN A 190 13.11 2.94 -14.33
CA GLN A 190 11.89 2.53 -15.01
C GLN A 190 10.73 2.40 -14.02
N ASP A 191 9.57 2.90 -14.42
CA ASP A 191 8.32 2.54 -13.75
C ASP A 191 7.95 1.11 -14.13
N THR A 192 8.20 0.20 -13.19
CA THR A 192 7.93 -1.23 -13.35
C THR A 192 6.77 -1.67 -12.45
N TYR A 193 6.14 -0.76 -11.70
CA TYR A 193 5.08 -1.12 -10.76
C TYR A 193 3.94 -1.89 -11.41
N PRO A 194 3.38 -1.48 -12.58
CA PRO A 194 2.26 -2.23 -13.18
C PRO A 194 2.63 -3.66 -13.56
N GLN A 195 3.87 -3.90 -13.97
CA GLN A 195 4.36 -5.22 -14.37
C GLN A 195 4.71 -6.06 -13.14
N GLY A 196 5.38 -5.45 -12.16
CA GLY A 196 5.74 -6.06 -10.89
C GLY A 196 4.52 -6.47 -10.07
N LEU A 197 3.51 -5.59 -9.96
CA LEU A 197 2.25 -5.88 -9.27
C LEU A 197 1.56 -7.10 -9.87
N ARG A 198 1.48 -7.19 -11.20
CA ARG A 198 0.87 -8.33 -11.90
C ARG A 198 1.57 -9.63 -11.54
N ALA A 199 2.88 -9.68 -11.71
CA ALA A 199 3.69 -10.85 -11.39
C ALA A 199 3.62 -11.22 -9.90
N PHE A 200 3.56 -10.22 -9.02
CA PHE A 200 3.46 -10.42 -7.58
C PHE A 200 2.11 -11.02 -7.19
N VAL A 201 1.00 -10.50 -7.73
CA VAL A 201 -0.34 -11.07 -7.52
C VAL A 201 -0.41 -12.52 -8.05
N ASP A 202 0.15 -12.78 -9.23
CA ASP A 202 0.21 -14.14 -9.80
C ASP A 202 0.95 -15.12 -8.87
N GLY A 203 2.11 -14.69 -8.36
CA GLY A 203 2.90 -15.49 -7.42
C GLY A 203 2.18 -15.74 -6.09
N LEU A 204 1.52 -14.73 -5.54
CA LEU A 204 0.77 -14.84 -4.29
C LEU A 204 -0.43 -15.80 -4.43
N LEU A 205 -1.21 -15.68 -5.50
CA LEU A 205 -2.37 -16.54 -5.76
C LEU A 205 -1.96 -17.99 -6.02
N ALA A 206 -0.89 -18.22 -6.79
CA ALA A 206 -0.38 -19.55 -7.07
C ALA A 206 0.12 -20.27 -5.80
N GLN A 207 0.77 -19.55 -4.89
CA GLN A 207 1.27 -20.12 -3.62
C GLN A 207 0.14 -20.41 -2.63
N ALA A 208 -0.85 -19.51 -2.53
CA ALA A 208 -2.00 -19.70 -1.65
C ALA A 208 -2.81 -20.96 -2.04
N THR A 209 -3.10 -21.12 -3.32
CA THR A 209 -3.86 -22.27 -3.82
C THR A 209 -3.08 -23.59 -3.75
N SER A 210 -1.75 -23.56 -3.92
CA SER A 210 -0.89 -24.74 -3.78
C SER A 210 -0.74 -25.23 -2.33
N THR A 211 -0.96 -24.35 -1.35
CA THR A 211 -0.82 -24.66 0.08
C THR A 211 -2.15 -25.09 0.71
N ALA A 212 -3.25 -25.18 -0.06
CA ALA A 212 -4.51 -25.70 0.45
C ALA A 212 -4.30 -27.12 1.03
N PRO A 213 -4.76 -27.39 2.27
CA PRO A 213 -4.53 -28.69 2.89
C PRO A 213 -5.19 -29.78 2.05
N LEU A 214 -4.46 -30.87 1.81
CA LEU A 214 -5.04 -32.14 1.38
C LEU A 214 -6.17 -32.49 2.36
N SER A 215 -7.42 -32.30 1.93
CA SER A 215 -8.60 -32.68 2.70
C SER A 215 -8.49 -34.14 3.15
N ASP A 216 -8.80 -34.38 4.43
CA ASP A 216 -8.87 -35.67 5.10
C ASP A 216 -9.22 -36.83 4.16
N ALA A 217 -8.24 -37.71 3.92
CA ALA A 217 -8.52 -39.03 3.42
C ALA A 217 -9.33 -39.78 4.50
N ALA A 218 -10.65 -39.79 4.34
CA ALA A 218 -11.53 -40.67 5.10
C ALA A 218 -11.04 -42.13 4.94
N PRO A 219 -10.77 -42.88 6.02
CA PRO A 219 -10.58 -44.31 5.87
C PRO A 219 -11.96 -44.96 5.71
N GLY A 220 -12.07 -45.67 4.59
CA GLY A 220 -13.24 -46.40 4.12
C GLY A 220 -13.90 -47.32 5.14
N GLY A 221 -15.19 -47.54 4.89
CA GLY A 221 -16.05 -48.35 5.73
C GLY A 221 -15.72 -49.84 5.82
N GLY A 222 -16.30 -50.42 6.88
CA GLY A 222 -16.79 -51.79 6.96
C GLY A 222 -16.11 -52.69 8.01
N PRO A 223 -16.79 -53.71 8.59
CA PRO A 223 -18.14 -54.19 8.29
C PRO A 223 -19.12 -54.17 9.49
N ARG A 224 -20.42 -54.27 9.15
CA ARG A 224 -21.51 -54.68 10.02
C ARG A 224 -21.20 -56.01 10.71
N VAL A 225 -21.48 -56.09 12.01
CA VAL A 225 -21.88 -57.35 12.64
C VAL A 225 -23.22 -57.10 13.33
N ALA A 226 -24.27 -57.66 12.74
CA ALA A 226 -25.56 -57.84 13.37
C ALA A 226 -25.55 -59.15 14.15
N GLY A 227 -26.18 -59.17 15.32
CA GLY A 227 -26.83 -60.39 15.83
C GLY A 227 -26.67 -60.70 17.32
N SER A 228 -27.83 -60.74 17.98
CA SER A 228 -28.21 -61.70 19.04
C SER A 228 -27.71 -61.41 20.47
N THR A 229 -28.47 -61.55 21.56
CA THR A 229 -29.87 -61.89 21.88
C THR A 229 -30.03 -61.68 23.39
N ALA A 230 -31.26 -61.37 23.82
CA ALA A 230 -31.93 -61.72 25.08
C ALA A 230 -31.13 -62.15 26.33
N GLY A 231 -31.49 -61.54 27.47
CA GLY A 231 -31.15 -61.99 28.83
C GLY A 231 -31.49 -60.93 29.87
#